data_AF-A0A9E2AWS0-F1
#
_entry.id   AF-A0A9E2AWS0-F1
#
_cell.length_a   1.000
_cell.length_b   1.000
_cell.length_c   1.000
_cell.angle_alpha   90.00
_cell.angle_beta   90.00
_cell.angle_gamma   90.00
#
_symmetry.space_group_name_H-M   'P 1'
#
loop_
_entity.id
_entity.type
_entity.pdbx_description
1 polymer ?
#
loop_
_entity_poly.entity_id
_entity_poly.type
_entity_poly.pdbx_seq_one_letter_code
_entity_poly.pdbx_strand_id
1 'polypeptide(L)'
;MSEDKKDLGDKAEDAMDKAKDKAKDLGEKAGEKLDDAKEATKEFAEEAKEKASDFAEDAKETAKEFTESAKEAFSGAGGENKKLLAGILGIVLGSLGVHKFILGYNKEGIIMLVVTVVLGFFTCGIGASLMGLLGLIEGILYLTKSDEEFYNTYQVGQKPWF
;
A
#
# COMPACT_ATOMS: atom_id res chain seq x y z
N MET A 1 -54.21 35.19 -14.86
CA MET A 1 -52.75 35.17 -14.62
C MET A 1 -52.37 35.48 -13.16
N SER A 2 -53.08 36.38 -12.45
CA SER A 2 -52.76 36.67 -11.03
C SER A 2 -53.61 35.91 -10.00
N GLU A 3 -54.79 35.39 -10.36
CA GLU A 3 -55.66 34.66 -9.43
C GLU A 3 -55.20 33.21 -9.21
N ASP A 4 -54.70 32.52 -10.25
CA ASP A 4 -54.20 31.14 -10.16
C ASP A 4 -52.96 30.96 -9.26
N LYS A 5 -52.14 32.01 -9.12
CA LYS A 5 -50.92 31.97 -8.28
C LYS A 5 -51.22 32.05 -6.78
N LYS A 6 -52.37 32.62 -6.39
CA LYS A 6 -52.73 32.81 -4.98
C LYS A 6 -53.26 31.50 -4.38
N ASP A 7 -54.11 30.79 -5.12
CA ASP A 7 -54.67 29.47 -4.76
C ASP A 7 -53.59 28.38 -4.60
N LEU A 8 -52.50 28.47 -5.39
CA LEU A 8 -51.34 27.58 -5.30
C LEU A 8 -50.44 27.88 -4.08
N GLY A 9 -50.40 29.14 -3.63
CA GLY A 9 -49.64 29.56 -2.45
C GLY A 9 -50.27 29.03 -1.16
N ASP A 10 -51.58 29.21 -1.02
CA ASP A 10 -52.32 28.81 0.18
C ASP A 10 -52.25 27.28 0.41
N LYS A 11 -52.35 26.48 -0.66
CA LYS A 11 -52.17 25.01 -0.58
C LYS A 11 -50.74 24.59 -0.26
N ALA A 12 -49.75 25.37 -0.67
CA ALA A 12 -48.35 25.08 -0.39
C ALA A 12 -48.03 25.33 1.09
N GLU A 13 -48.56 26.40 1.68
CA GLU A 13 -48.42 26.70 3.12
C GLU A 13 -49.08 25.63 3.99
N ASP A 14 -50.32 25.24 3.67
CA ASP A 14 -51.08 24.21 4.39
C ASP A 14 -50.39 22.82 4.36
N ALA A 15 -49.72 22.50 3.26
CA ALA A 15 -48.95 21.27 3.12
C ALA A 15 -47.64 21.32 3.93
N MET A 16 -47.02 22.50 4.00
CA MET A 16 -45.76 22.70 4.73
C MET A 16 -45.98 22.67 6.24
N ASP A 17 -47.07 23.25 6.74
CA ASP A 17 -47.41 23.22 8.17
C ASP A 17 -47.73 21.80 8.65
N LYS A 18 -48.51 21.03 7.87
CA LYS A 18 -48.75 19.61 8.18
C LYS A 18 -47.48 18.75 8.15
N ALA A 19 -46.55 19.06 7.26
CA ALA A 19 -45.26 18.38 7.22
C ALA A 19 -44.41 18.72 8.46
N LYS A 20 -44.45 19.98 8.90
CA LYS A 20 -43.71 20.46 10.07
C LYS A 20 -44.23 19.87 11.38
N ASP A 21 -45.55 19.77 11.54
CA ASP A 21 -46.16 19.16 12.72
C ASP A 21 -45.84 17.66 12.82
N LYS A 22 -45.94 16.92 11.70
CA LYS A 22 -45.53 15.50 11.66
C LYS A 22 -44.05 15.30 11.94
N ALA A 23 -43.19 16.21 11.45
CA ALA A 23 -41.76 16.14 11.72
C ALA A 23 -41.46 16.38 13.22
N LYS A 24 -42.24 17.23 13.88
CA LYS A 24 -42.10 17.51 15.31
C LYS A 24 -42.51 16.32 16.17
N ASP A 25 -43.64 15.69 15.86
CA ASP A 25 -44.15 14.48 16.52
C ASP A 25 -43.19 13.29 16.36
N LEU A 26 -42.58 13.14 15.17
CA LEU A 26 -41.57 12.12 14.93
C LEU A 26 -40.29 12.40 15.71
N GLY A 27 -39.92 13.67 15.82
CA GLY A 27 -38.73 14.13 16.55
C GLY A 27 -38.84 13.86 18.05
N GLU A 28 -39.99 14.10 18.67
CA GLU A 28 -40.20 13.80 20.10
C GLU A 28 -40.15 12.30 20.39
N LYS A 29 -40.81 11.46 19.57
CA LYS A 29 -40.74 9.99 19.72
C LYS A 29 -39.36 9.40 19.44
N ALA A 30 -38.59 10.01 18.54
CA ALA A 30 -37.21 9.63 18.27
C ALA A 30 -36.29 10.03 19.43
N GLY A 31 -36.55 11.17 20.08
CA GLY A 31 -35.82 11.62 21.27
C GLY A 31 -35.96 10.64 22.44
N GLU A 32 -37.19 10.22 22.76
CA GLU A 32 -37.45 9.31 23.87
C GLU A 32 -36.75 7.94 23.71
N LYS A 33 -36.74 7.39 22.49
CA LYS A 33 -36.06 6.10 22.20
C LYS A 33 -34.54 6.20 22.11
N LEU A 34 -34.01 7.38 21.84
CA LEU A 34 -32.57 7.61 21.74
C LEU A 34 -31.93 7.63 23.13
N ASP A 35 -32.62 8.17 24.14
CA ASP A 35 -32.11 8.28 25.50
C ASP A 35 -32.02 6.90 26.19
N ASP A 36 -32.99 6.01 26.00
CA ASP A 36 -32.94 4.62 26.49
C ASP A 36 -31.84 3.78 25.79
N ALA A 37 -31.64 4.01 24.48
CA ALA A 37 -30.59 3.34 23.72
C ALA A 37 -29.18 3.81 24.14
N LYS A 38 -29.04 5.07 24.57
CA LYS A 38 -27.77 5.67 24.98
C LYS A 38 -27.21 5.04 26.26
N GLU A 39 -28.08 4.73 27.23
CA GLU A 39 -27.68 4.06 28.49
C GLU A 39 -27.18 2.64 28.22
N ALA A 40 -27.91 1.83 27.42
CA ALA A 40 -27.48 0.48 27.05
C ALA A 40 -26.21 0.47 26.14
N THR A 41 -26.03 1.51 25.32
CA THR A 41 -24.85 1.66 24.46
C THR A 41 -23.60 1.97 25.29
N LYS A 42 -23.72 2.61 26.45
CA LYS A 42 -22.58 3.06 27.26
C LYS A 42 -21.82 1.90 27.92
N GLU A 43 -22.53 0.87 28.38
CA GLU A 43 -21.91 -0.35 28.91
C GLU A 43 -21.27 -1.20 27.80
N PHE A 44 -21.93 -1.32 26.64
CA PHE A 44 -21.39 -2.05 25.49
C PHE A 44 -20.21 -1.32 24.81
N ALA A 45 -20.19 0.01 24.86
CA ALA A 45 -19.12 0.83 24.30
C ALA A 45 -17.81 0.74 25.11
N GLU A 46 -17.88 0.66 26.44
CA GLU A 46 -16.67 0.49 27.26
C GLU A 46 -16.04 -0.89 27.03
N GLU A 47 -16.83 -1.97 26.96
CA GLU A 47 -16.32 -3.33 26.70
C GLU A 47 -15.81 -3.49 25.24
N ALA A 48 -16.48 -2.87 24.27
CA ALA A 48 -16.01 -2.86 22.88
C ALA A 48 -14.75 -2.01 22.69
N LYS A 49 -14.60 -0.92 23.46
CA LYS A 49 -13.42 -0.05 23.41
C LYS A 49 -12.20 -0.72 24.03
N GLU A 50 -12.38 -1.47 25.12
CA GLU A 50 -11.29 -2.24 25.73
C GLU A 50 -10.78 -3.34 24.79
N LYS A 51 -11.69 -4.14 24.19
CA LYS A 51 -11.31 -5.16 23.20
C LYS A 51 -10.76 -4.57 21.90
N ALA A 52 -11.23 -3.39 21.49
CA ALA A 52 -10.67 -2.68 20.34
C ALA A 52 -9.29 -2.10 20.62
N SER A 53 -8.99 -1.67 21.86
CA SER A 53 -7.64 -1.22 22.22
C SER A 53 -6.65 -2.38 22.26
N ASP A 54 -7.04 -3.54 22.78
CA ASP A 54 -6.18 -4.72 22.81
C ASP A 54 -5.86 -5.21 21.38
N PHE A 55 -6.89 -5.31 20.52
CA PHE A 55 -6.68 -5.69 19.13
C PHE A 55 -5.89 -4.64 18.33
N ALA A 56 -6.04 -3.35 18.65
CA ALA A 56 -5.27 -2.28 18.01
C ALA A 56 -3.81 -2.23 18.49
N GLU A 57 -3.54 -2.58 19.74
CA GLU A 57 -2.18 -2.76 20.27
C GLU A 57 -1.51 -3.95 19.60
N ASP A 58 -2.16 -5.11 19.52
CA ASP A 58 -1.64 -6.31 18.83
C ASP A 58 -1.39 -6.06 17.33
N ALA A 59 -2.32 -5.36 16.66
CA ALA A 59 -2.15 -4.98 15.25
C ALA A 59 -1.01 -3.97 15.06
N LYS A 60 -0.84 -3.02 15.99
CA LYS A 60 0.29 -2.09 15.98
C LYS A 60 1.61 -2.79 16.25
N GLU A 61 1.63 -3.77 17.14
CA GLU A 61 2.84 -4.54 17.45
C GLU A 61 3.24 -5.39 16.24
N THR A 62 2.29 -6.12 15.65
CA THR A 62 2.51 -6.89 14.41
C THR A 62 2.99 -6.00 13.27
N ALA A 63 2.40 -4.81 13.10
CA ALA A 63 2.83 -3.85 12.08
C ALA A 63 4.22 -3.28 12.39
N LYS A 64 4.56 -3.06 13.65
CA LYS A 64 5.90 -2.64 14.07
C LYS A 64 6.93 -3.74 13.82
N GLU A 65 6.66 -4.99 14.16
CA GLU A 65 7.56 -6.11 13.88
C GLU A 65 7.77 -6.31 12.38
N PHE A 66 6.71 -6.21 11.58
CA PHE A 66 6.81 -6.29 10.13
C PHE A 66 7.59 -5.11 9.55
N THR A 67 7.38 -3.89 10.08
CA THR A 67 8.08 -2.70 9.63
C THR A 67 9.54 -2.71 10.07
N GLU A 68 9.87 -3.15 11.27
CA GLU A 68 11.25 -3.30 11.75
C GLU A 68 11.96 -4.44 11.02
N SER A 69 11.30 -5.57 10.74
CA SER A 69 11.85 -6.65 9.91
C SER A 69 12.10 -6.19 8.47
N ALA A 70 11.17 -5.43 7.89
CA ALA A 70 11.36 -4.82 6.59
C ALA A 70 12.47 -3.76 6.64
N LYS A 71 12.50 -2.92 7.67
CA LYS A 71 13.51 -1.88 7.85
C LYS A 71 14.88 -2.47 8.10
N GLU A 72 15.01 -3.59 8.79
CA GLU A 72 16.26 -4.32 8.95
C GLU A 72 16.70 -4.88 7.59
N ALA A 73 15.78 -5.53 6.85
CA ALA A 73 16.03 -6.03 5.50
C ALA A 73 16.34 -4.93 4.46
N PHE A 74 15.87 -3.69 4.67
CA PHE A 74 15.97 -2.58 3.70
C PHE A 74 16.86 -1.41 4.13
N SER A 75 17.16 -1.23 5.42
CA SER A 75 17.85 -0.04 5.98
C SER A 75 19.20 -0.34 6.61
N GLY A 76 19.62 -1.61 6.70
CA GLY A 76 20.96 -1.93 7.16
C GLY A 76 22.02 -1.46 6.16
N ALA A 77 22.59 -0.29 6.38
CA ALA A 77 23.73 0.21 5.61
C ALA A 77 25.00 -0.57 6.01
N GLY A 78 25.10 -1.82 5.57
CA GLY A 78 26.21 -2.76 5.80
C GLY A 78 26.10 -3.92 4.82
N GLY A 79 27.22 -4.40 4.28
CA GLY A 79 27.32 -5.18 3.02
C GLY A 79 26.34 -6.36 2.82
N GLU A 80 25.83 -6.96 3.88
CA GLU A 80 24.83 -8.04 3.87
C GLU A 80 23.48 -7.61 3.25
N ASN A 81 23.05 -6.38 3.53
CA ASN A 81 21.75 -5.87 3.04
C ASN A 81 21.79 -5.56 1.55
N LYS A 82 22.94 -5.10 1.02
CA LYS A 82 23.09 -4.89 -0.43
C LYS A 82 23.01 -6.22 -1.18
N LYS A 83 23.50 -7.32 -0.58
CA LYS A 83 23.36 -8.67 -1.14
C LYS A 83 21.90 -9.08 -1.20
N LEU A 84 21.20 -8.97 -0.07
CA LEU A 84 19.79 -9.33 0.03
C LEU A 84 18.93 -8.50 -0.92
N LEU A 85 19.07 -7.16 -0.91
CA LEU A 85 18.37 -6.25 -1.80
C LEU A 85 18.65 -6.55 -3.28
N ALA A 86 19.93 -6.67 -3.66
CA ALA A 86 20.29 -6.95 -5.05
C ALA A 86 19.79 -8.34 -5.48
N GLY A 87 19.78 -9.33 -4.58
CA GLY A 87 19.24 -10.65 -4.82
C GLY A 87 17.73 -10.66 -5.05
N ILE A 88 16.97 -10.10 -4.11
CA ILE A 88 15.50 -10.03 -4.19
C ILE A 88 15.07 -9.19 -5.40
N LEU A 89 15.71 -8.04 -5.64
CA LEU A 89 15.39 -7.20 -6.79
C LEU A 89 15.84 -7.82 -8.11
N GLY A 90 16.87 -8.66 -8.11
CA GLY A 90 17.23 -9.47 -9.27
C GLY A 90 16.15 -10.50 -9.60
N ILE A 91 15.50 -11.08 -8.59
CA ILE A 91 14.39 -12.03 -8.78
C ILE A 91 13.12 -11.33 -9.26
N VAL A 92 12.71 -10.24 -8.59
CA VAL A 92 11.40 -9.59 -8.84
C VAL A 92 11.47 -8.59 -10.00
N LEU A 93 12.57 -7.85 -10.12
CA LEU A 93 12.77 -6.76 -11.08
C LEU A 93 14.04 -6.95 -11.94
N GLY A 94 14.52 -8.18 -12.06
CA GLY A 94 15.74 -8.50 -12.82
C GLY A 94 15.65 -8.18 -14.31
N SER A 95 14.45 -8.31 -14.91
CA SER A 95 14.24 -7.95 -16.32
C SER A 95 14.52 -6.47 -16.61
N LEU A 96 14.36 -5.60 -15.61
CA LEU A 96 14.63 -4.16 -15.71
C LEU A 96 16.07 -3.79 -15.33
N GLY A 97 16.81 -4.68 -14.66
CA GLY A 97 18.18 -4.43 -14.20
C GLY A 97 18.29 -3.56 -12.94
N VAL A 98 17.20 -3.40 -12.17
CA VAL A 98 17.17 -2.52 -10.98
C VAL A 98 18.21 -2.94 -9.92
N HIS A 99 18.46 -4.24 -9.79
CA HIS A 99 19.44 -4.81 -8.86
C HIS A 99 20.88 -4.32 -9.09
N LYS A 100 21.24 -3.91 -10.31
CA LYS A 100 22.56 -3.36 -10.65
C LYS A 100 22.79 -1.98 -10.05
N PHE A 101 21.75 -1.15 -9.95
CA PHE A 101 21.86 0.21 -9.44
C PHE A 101 22.20 0.24 -7.95
N ILE A 102 21.76 -0.77 -7.20
CA ILE A 102 22.06 -0.90 -5.75
C ILE A 102 23.53 -1.19 -5.49
N LEU A 103 24.18 -1.88 -6.42
CA LEU A 103 25.62 -2.15 -6.37
C LEU A 103 26.46 -0.97 -6.89
N GLY A 104 25.82 0.08 -7.42
CA GLY A 104 26.49 1.24 -8.01
C GLY A 104 26.82 1.08 -9.49
N TYR A 105 26.41 -0.02 -10.12
CA TYR A 105 26.61 -0.32 -11.54
C TYR A 105 25.60 0.41 -12.43
N ASN A 106 25.61 1.74 -12.34
CA ASN A 106 24.65 2.59 -13.02
C ASN A 106 24.72 2.46 -14.55
N LYS A 107 25.92 2.25 -15.12
CA LYS A 107 26.09 2.10 -16.57
C LYS A 107 25.47 0.80 -17.05
N GLU A 108 25.73 -0.28 -16.33
CA GLU A 108 25.27 -1.64 -16.61
C GLU A 108 23.76 -1.74 -16.43
N GLY A 109 23.22 -1.15 -15.36
CA GLY A 109 21.78 -1.07 -15.12
C GLY A 109 21.05 -0.33 -16.24
N ILE A 110 21.61 0.79 -16.73
CA ILE A 110 21.05 1.50 -17.88
C ILE A 110 21.15 0.66 -19.16
N ILE A 111 22.26 -0.06 -19.37
CA ILE A 111 22.40 -0.96 -20.53
C ILE A 111 21.32 -2.05 -20.48
N MET A 112 21.11 -2.73 -19.36
CA MET A 112 20.02 -3.71 -19.22
C MET A 112 18.66 -3.08 -19.50
N LEU A 113 18.38 -1.89 -18.94
CA LEU A 113 17.11 -1.22 -19.11
C LEU A 113 16.85 -0.86 -20.58
N VAL A 114 17.84 -0.27 -21.25
CA VAL A 114 17.75 0.09 -22.68
C VAL A 114 17.63 -1.15 -23.54
N VAL A 115 18.41 -2.21 -23.28
CA VAL A 115 18.34 -3.47 -24.02
C VAL A 115 16.98 -4.12 -23.84
N THR A 116 16.47 -4.22 -22.61
CA THR A 116 15.13 -4.76 -22.33
C THR A 116 14.03 -3.95 -22.99
N VAL A 117 14.11 -2.61 -22.96
CA VAL A 117 13.09 -1.74 -23.58
C VAL A 117 13.17 -1.80 -25.10
N VAL A 118 14.36 -1.67 -25.69
CA VAL A 118 14.54 -1.66 -27.15
C VAL A 118 14.25 -3.05 -27.72
N LEU A 119 14.93 -4.10 -27.24
CA LEU A 119 14.66 -5.45 -27.73
C LEU A 119 13.25 -5.88 -27.36
N GLY A 120 12.77 -5.62 -26.14
CA GLY A 120 11.41 -5.94 -25.74
C GLY A 120 10.36 -5.25 -26.63
N PHE A 121 10.57 -3.98 -27.00
CA PHE A 121 9.66 -3.27 -27.89
C PHE A 121 9.68 -3.83 -29.32
N PHE A 122 10.86 -4.09 -29.89
CA PHE A 122 10.99 -4.62 -31.25
C PHE A 122 10.65 -6.11 -31.39
N THR A 123 10.75 -6.89 -30.31
CA THR A 123 10.52 -8.35 -30.29
C THR A 123 9.23 -8.75 -29.56
N CYS A 124 8.33 -7.80 -29.30
CA CYS A 124 7.06 -8.04 -28.60
C CYS A 124 7.24 -8.75 -27.24
N GLY A 125 8.21 -8.31 -26.44
CA GLY A 125 8.48 -8.80 -25.09
C GLY A 125 9.43 -10.00 -25.00
N ILE A 126 9.79 -10.65 -26.10
CA ILE A 126 10.67 -11.83 -26.08
C ILE A 126 12.07 -11.47 -25.55
N GLY A 127 12.63 -10.34 -25.98
CA GLY A 127 13.90 -9.83 -25.46
C GLY A 127 13.85 -9.52 -23.96
N ALA A 128 12.71 -9.04 -23.47
CA ALA A 128 12.51 -8.79 -22.04
C ALA A 128 12.45 -10.09 -21.22
N SER A 129 11.88 -11.17 -21.78
CA SER A 129 11.89 -12.49 -21.14
C SER A 129 13.29 -13.07 -20.99
N LEU A 130 14.16 -12.92 -22.00
CA LEU A 130 15.56 -13.36 -21.93
C LEU A 130 16.35 -12.56 -20.90
N MET A 131 16.20 -11.24 -20.87
CA MET A 131 16.84 -10.40 -19.84
C MET A 131 16.29 -10.68 -18.44
N GLY A 132 15.00 -10.99 -18.32
CA GLY A 132 14.39 -11.44 -17.06
C GLY A 132 15.00 -12.73 -16.52
N LEU A 133 15.30 -13.70 -17.40
CA LEU A 133 16.02 -14.91 -17.04
C LEU A 133 17.45 -14.62 -16.55
N LEU A 134 18.19 -13.73 -17.23
CA LEU A 134 19.52 -13.32 -16.78
C LEU A 134 19.47 -12.63 -15.42
N GLY A 135 18.54 -11.70 -15.23
CA GLY A 135 18.34 -11.01 -13.95
C GLY A 135 17.93 -11.97 -12.83
N LEU A 136 17.07 -12.96 -13.12
CA LEU A 136 16.69 -14.00 -12.17
C LEU A 136 17.88 -14.86 -11.74
N ILE A 137 18.71 -15.29 -12.70
CA ILE A 137 19.93 -16.06 -12.42
C ILE A 137 20.89 -15.23 -11.55
N GLU A 138 21.08 -13.94 -11.87
CA GLU A 138 21.91 -13.06 -11.04
C GLU A 138 21.34 -12.84 -9.64
N GLY A 139 20.02 -12.67 -9.52
CA GLY A 139 19.35 -12.53 -8.22
C GLY A 139 19.58 -13.76 -7.32
N ILE A 140 19.44 -14.96 -7.87
CA ILE A 140 19.74 -16.21 -7.15
C ILE A 140 21.25 -16.32 -6.87
N LEU A 141 22.12 -15.95 -7.82
CA LEU A 141 23.57 -15.99 -7.65
C LEU A 141 24.03 -15.07 -6.50
N TYR A 142 23.42 -13.91 -6.33
CA TYR A 142 23.73 -12.99 -5.23
C TYR A 142 23.30 -13.58 -3.89
N LEU A 143 22.11 -14.19 -3.81
CA LEU A 143 21.62 -14.82 -2.59
C LEU A 143 22.38 -16.09 -2.20
N THR A 144 22.91 -16.83 -3.17
CA THR A 144 23.64 -18.08 -2.94
C THR A 144 25.13 -17.90 -2.62
N LYS A 145 25.68 -16.69 -2.79
CA LYS A 145 27.04 -16.36 -2.37
C LYS A 145 27.14 -16.04 -0.88
N SER A 146 28.28 -16.38 -0.28
CA SER A 146 28.62 -15.90 1.07
C SER A 146 28.78 -14.37 1.05
N ASP A 147 28.52 -13.72 2.18
CA ASP A 147 28.55 -12.25 2.26
C ASP A 147 29.93 -11.68 1.94
N GLU A 148 31.00 -12.36 2.36
CA GLU A 148 32.38 -11.98 2.08
C GLU A 148 32.71 -12.13 0.58
N GLU A 149 32.33 -13.25 -0.05
CA GLU A 149 32.53 -13.41 -1.49
C GLU A 149 31.75 -12.38 -2.30
N PHE A 150 30.52 -12.10 -1.88
CA PHE A 150 29.67 -11.10 -2.52
C PHE A 150 30.31 -9.71 -2.41
N TYR A 151 30.75 -9.32 -1.22
CA TYR A 151 31.41 -8.05 -0.98
C TYR A 151 32.68 -7.91 -1.83
N ASN A 152 33.56 -8.91 -1.79
CA ASN A 152 34.82 -8.88 -2.54
C ASN A 152 34.60 -8.89 -4.06
N THR A 153 33.60 -9.63 -4.56
CA THR A 153 33.35 -9.75 -6.00
C THR A 153 32.59 -8.55 -6.56
N TYR A 154 31.53 -8.10 -5.87
CA TYR A 154 30.56 -7.16 -6.42
C TYR A 154 30.60 -5.77 -5.78
N GLN A 155 31.19 -5.59 -4.61
CA GLN A 155 31.35 -4.26 -4.02
C GLN A 155 32.77 -3.72 -4.23
N VAL A 156 33.79 -4.56 -3.97
CA VAL A 156 35.21 -4.19 -4.14
C VAL A 156 35.67 -4.47 -5.57
N GLY A 157 35.47 -5.69 -6.07
CA GLY A 157 35.93 -6.12 -7.38
C GLY A 157 35.12 -5.58 -8.56
N GLN A 158 33.99 -4.92 -8.27
CA GLN A 158 33.08 -4.33 -9.26
C GLN A 158 32.76 -5.24 -10.46
N LYS A 159 32.53 -6.54 -10.23
CA LYS A 159 32.17 -7.47 -11.29
C LYS A 159 30.75 -7.18 -11.83
N PRO A 160 30.60 -6.69 -13.08
CA PRO A 160 29.34 -6.13 -13.57
C PRO A 160 28.33 -7.18 -14.02
N TRP A 161 28.76 -8.40 -14.35
CA TRP A 161 27.94 -9.52 -14.81
C TRP A 161 28.47 -10.83 -14.20
N PHE A 162 27.61 -11.84 -14.04
CA PHE A 162 27.88 -13.20 -13.49
C PHE A 162 29.33 -13.50 -13.10
#